data_AF-A0A519YCE6-F1
#
_entry.id   AF-A0A519YCE6-F1
#
_cell.length_a   1.000
_cell.length_b   1.000
_cell.length_c   1.000
_cell.angle_alpha   90.00
_cell.angle_beta   90.00
_cell.angle_gamma   90.00
#
_symmetry.space_group_name_H-M   'P 1'
#
loop_
_entity.id
_entity.type
_entity.pdbx_description
1 polymer ?
#
loop_
_entity_poly.entity_id
_entity_poly.type
_entity_poly.pdbx_seq_one_letter_code
_entity_poly.pdbx_strand_id
1 'polypeptide(L)'
;MLVKRNVFFWSIVVALGGLLFGFDTAVISGAEKAIQQVWHLSAWEHGLTMSIALIGTVLGAIFGSLPSDALGRRTTLSWIAVLYLVSAVGAALSPAWVPF
;
A
#
# COMPACT_ATOMS: atom_id res chain seq x y z
N MET A 1 -22.55 24.59 -13.41
CA MET A 1 -21.07 24.68 -13.58
C MET A 1 -20.29 24.26 -12.31
N LEU A 2 -20.87 24.31 -11.10
CA LEU A 2 -20.18 23.97 -9.85
C LEU A 2 -19.80 22.48 -9.67
N VAL A 3 -20.54 21.54 -10.30
CA VAL A 3 -20.27 20.09 -10.17
C VAL A 3 -18.97 19.67 -10.88
N LYS A 4 -18.60 20.32 -11.99
CA LYS A 4 -17.40 19.96 -12.80
C LYS A 4 -16.08 20.16 -12.05
N ARG A 5 -15.97 21.19 -11.18
CA ARG A 5 -14.73 21.50 -10.45
C ARG A 5 -14.43 20.47 -9.36
N ASN A 6 -15.47 19.98 -8.69
CA ASN A 6 -15.30 18.97 -7.66
C ASN A 6 -14.82 17.66 -8.29
N VAL A 7 -15.50 17.17 -9.34
CA VAL A 7 -15.14 15.87 -9.97
C VAL A 7 -13.68 15.83 -10.41
N PHE A 8 -13.15 16.91 -11.01
CA PHE A 8 -11.74 17.02 -11.37
C PHE A 8 -10.80 16.85 -10.16
N PHE A 9 -11.11 17.53 -9.06
CA PHE A 9 -10.35 17.39 -7.82
C PHE A 9 -10.42 15.96 -7.26
N TRP A 10 -11.61 15.35 -7.21
CA TRP A 10 -11.77 13.96 -6.78
C TRP A 10 -10.99 12.99 -7.67
N SER A 11 -10.99 13.20 -9.00
CA SER A 11 -10.23 12.38 -9.94
C SER A 11 -8.73 12.47 -9.69
N ILE A 12 -8.18 13.65 -9.41
CA ILE A 12 -6.77 13.80 -9.04
C ILE A 12 -6.48 13.05 -7.73
N VAL A 13 -7.29 13.25 -6.70
CA VAL A 13 -7.10 12.58 -5.39
C VAL A 13 -7.13 11.06 -5.54
N VAL A 14 -8.07 10.52 -6.32
CA VAL A 14 -8.14 9.07 -6.58
C VAL A 14 -6.97 8.58 -7.43
N ALA A 15 -6.54 9.35 -8.44
CA ALA A 15 -5.38 9.02 -9.26
C ALA A 15 -4.07 8.99 -8.45
N LEU A 16 -3.93 9.89 -7.46
CA LEU A 16 -2.80 9.86 -6.51
C LEU A 16 -2.79 8.57 -5.69
N GLY A 17 -3.94 7.99 -5.35
CA GLY A 17 -4.00 6.68 -4.71
C GLY A 17 -3.41 5.57 -5.58
N GLY A 18 -3.72 5.56 -6.89
CA GLY A 18 -3.12 4.61 -7.84
C GLY A 18 -1.62 4.88 -8.08
N LEU A 19 -1.22 6.15 -8.12
CA LEU A 19 0.19 6.54 -8.20
C LEU A 19 0.99 6.03 -6.99
N LEU A 20 0.43 6.20 -5.79
CA LEU A 20 1.05 5.79 -4.54
C LEU A 20 1.31 4.28 -4.49
N PHE A 21 0.36 3.48 -4.98
CA PHE A 21 0.53 2.04 -5.13
C PHE A 21 1.69 1.67 -6.08
N GLY A 22 1.80 2.35 -7.22
CA GLY A 22 2.92 2.14 -8.16
C GLY A 22 4.25 2.63 -7.58
N PHE A 23 4.23 3.69 -6.79
CA PHE A 23 5.41 4.24 -6.12
C PHE A 23 6.04 3.23 -5.14
N ASP A 24 5.24 2.54 -4.32
CA ASP A 24 5.76 1.49 -3.42
C ASP A 24 6.51 0.39 -4.15
N THR A 25 5.97 -0.03 -5.29
CA THR A 25 6.59 -1.09 -6.09
C THR A 25 7.96 -0.62 -6.61
N ALA A 26 8.08 0.64 -7.00
CA ALA A 26 9.36 1.22 -7.42
C ALA A 26 10.35 1.36 -6.25
N VAL A 27 9.89 1.80 -5.07
CA VAL A 27 10.73 1.95 -3.88
C VAL A 27 11.26 0.61 -3.40
N ILE A 28 10.40 -0.41 -3.29
CA ILE A 28 10.82 -1.76 -2.86
C ILE A 28 11.81 -2.36 -3.86
N SER A 29 11.57 -2.22 -5.17
CA SER A 29 12.53 -2.69 -6.18
C SER A 29 13.92 -2.05 -6.04
N GLY A 30 13.99 -0.78 -5.61
CA GLY A 30 15.26 -0.12 -5.31
C GLY A 30 15.90 -0.56 -3.99
N ALA A 31 15.11 -1.00 -3.01
CA ALA A 31 15.55 -1.33 -1.66
C ALA A 31 15.77 -2.83 -1.41
N GLU A 32 15.26 -3.72 -2.26
CA GLU A 32 15.16 -5.16 -1.98
C GLU A 32 16.48 -5.81 -1.56
N LYS A 33 17.58 -5.47 -2.26
CA LYS A 33 18.92 -6.02 -1.99
C LYS A 33 19.51 -5.46 -0.70
N ALA A 34 19.27 -4.18 -0.43
CA ALA A 34 19.71 -3.55 0.81
C ALA A 34 19.00 -4.18 2.01
N ILE A 35 17.68 -4.39 1.91
CA ILE A 35 16.88 -5.09 2.92
C ILE A 35 17.41 -6.51 3.17
N GLN A 36 17.69 -7.26 2.08
CA GLN A 36 18.26 -8.60 2.19
C GLN A 36 19.60 -8.61 2.94
N GLN A 37 20.46 -7.61 2.68
CA GLN A 37 21.77 -7.50 3.31
C GLN A 37 21.69 -7.05 4.78
N VAL A 38 20.81 -6.08 5.09
CA VAL A 38 20.64 -5.52 6.43
C VAL A 38 20.17 -6.58 7.44
N TRP A 39 19.26 -7.46 7.03
CA TRP A 39 18.74 -8.53 7.89
C TRP A 39 19.28 -9.92 7.58
N HIS A 40 20.28 -10.04 6.70
CA HIS A 40 20.89 -11.30 6.28
C HIS A 40 19.85 -12.38 5.88
N LEU A 41 18.84 -11.98 5.09
CA LEU A 41 17.71 -12.83 4.74
C LEU A 41 18.13 -13.98 3.81
N SER A 42 17.65 -15.18 4.12
CA SER A 42 17.69 -16.31 3.20
C SER A 42 16.87 -16.03 1.93
N ALA A 43 17.11 -16.80 0.86
CA ALA A 43 16.36 -16.65 -0.40
C ALA A 43 14.84 -16.79 -0.21
N TRP A 44 14.43 -17.65 0.73
CA TRP A 44 13.02 -17.84 1.08
C TRP A 44 12.44 -16.61 1.77
N GLU A 45 13.11 -16.09 2.80
CA GLU A 45 12.66 -14.93 3.57
C GLU A 45 12.62 -13.67 2.71
N HIS A 46 13.62 -13.48 1.85
CA HIS A 46 13.63 -12.39 0.88
C HIS A 46 12.44 -12.48 -0.09
N GLY A 47 12.21 -13.66 -0.69
CA GLY A 47 11.08 -13.90 -1.59
C GLY A 47 9.73 -13.69 -0.90
N LEU A 48 9.59 -14.13 0.35
CA LEU A 48 8.39 -13.90 1.16
C LEU A 48 8.17 -12.40 1.41
N THR A 49 9.24 -11.68 1.78
CA THR A 49 9.20 -10.23 2.06
C THR A 49 8.74 -9.44 0.84
N MET A 50 9.20 -9.81 -0.36
CA MET A 50 8.79 -9.12 -1.60
C MET A 50 7.38 -9.52 -2.06
N SER A 51 6.99 -10.78 -1.86
CA SER A 51 5.70 -11.30 -2.34
C SER A 51 4.52 -10.99 -1.40
N ILE A 52 4.75 -10.75 -0.11
CA ILE A 52 3.66 -10.52 0.86
C ILE A 52 2.82 -9.30 0.50
N ALA A 53 3.44 -8.25 -0.05
CA ALA A 53 2.74 -7.07 -0.55
C ALA A 53 1.78 -7.41 -1.70
N LEU A 54 2.21 -8.26 -2.64
CA LEU A 54 1.38 -8.73 -3.76
C LEU A 54 0.26 -9.67 -3.28
N ILE A 55 0.53 -10.53 -2.31
CA ILE A 55 -0.49 -11.39 -1.71
C ILE A 55 -1.56 -10.52 -1.04
N GLY A 56 -1.13 -9.51 -0.27
CA GLY A 56 -2.02 -8.54 0.36
C GLY A 56 -2.88 -7.76 -0.64
N THR A 57 -2.33 -7.38 -1.80
CA THR A 57 -3.09 -6.65 -2.83
C THR A 57 -4.12 -7.53 -3.51
N VAL A 58 -3.81 -8.82 -3.76
CA VAL A 58 -4.78 -9.79 -4.27
C VAL A 58 -5.95 -9.95 -3.30
N LEU A 59 -5.66 -10.13 -2.01
CA LEU A 59 -6.70 -10.22 -0.97
C LEU A 59 -7.51 -8.91 -0.91
N GLY A 60 -6.83 -7.76 -0.93
CA GLY A 60 -7.47 -6.44 -0.94
C GLY A 60 -8.37 -6.22 -2.16
N ALA A 61 -7.99 -6.70 -3.33
CA ALA A 61 -8.80 -6.60 -4.54
C ALA A 61 -10.06 -7.48 -4.49
N ILE A 62 -9.96 -8.68 -3.90
CA ILE A 62 -11.09 -9.60 -3.72
C ILE A 62 -12.08 -9.05 -2.69
N PHE A 63 -11.58 -8.57 -1.56
CA PHE A 63 -12.42 -8.16 -0.42
C PHE A 63 -12.74 -6.66 -0.38
N GLY A 64 -12.12 -5.83 -1.21
CA GLY A 64 -12.23 -4.38 -1.16
C GLY A 64 -13.62 -3.83 -1.52
N SER A 65 -14.46 -4.61 -2.18
CA SER A 65 -15.86 -4.26 -2.47
C SER A 65 -16.72 -4.26 -1.20
N LEU A 66 -16.53 -5.22 -0.29
CA LEU A 66 -17.32 -5.36 0.94
C LEU A 66 -17.35 -4.08 1.79
N PRO A 67 -16.20 -3.50 2.21
CA PRO A 67 -16.22 -2.26 2.98
C PRO A 67 -16.68 -1.07 2.15
N SER A 68 -16.43 -1.07 0.83
CA SER A 68 -16.88 0.00 -0.08
C SER A 68 -18.40 0.07 -0.19
N ASP A 69 -19.07 -1.08 -0.20
CA ASP A 69 -20.52 -1.20 -0.28
C ASP A 69 -21.19 -0.94 1.08
N ALA A 70 -20.56 -1.38 2.19
CA ALA A 70 -21.10 -1.20 3.53
C ALA A 70 -20.89 0.21 4.12
N LEU A 71 -19.71 0.81 3.95
CA LEU A 71 -19.32 2.10 4.56
C LEU A 71 -19.37 3.28 3.57
N GLY A 72 -19.51 2.97 2.28
CA GLY A 72 -19.41 3.93 1.19
C GLY A 72 -17.97 4.23 0.77
N ARG A 73 -17.76 4.43 -0.54
CA ARG A 73 -16.43 4.59 -1.17
C ARG A 73 -15.52 5.63 -0.51
N ARG A 74 -16.04 6.81 -0.14
CA ARG A 74 -15.23 7.89 0.46
C ARG A 74 -14.66 7.48 1.82
N THR A 75 -15.49 6.88 2.65
CA THR A 75 -15.11 6.42 3.99
C THR A 75 -14.07 5.31 3.87
N THR A 76 -14.29 4.35 2.96
CA THR A 76 -13.35 3.26 2.70
C THR A 76 -12.00 3.76 2.21
N LEU A 77 -11.97 4.72 1.27
CA LEU A 77 -10.72 5.35 0.83
C LEU A 77 -9.98 6.07 1.96
N SER A 78 -10.70 6.69 2.88
CA SER A 78 -10.09 7.35 4.05
C SER A 78 -9.46 6.34 5.00
N TRP A 79 -10.13 5.21 5.24
CA TRP A 79 -9.56 4.10 6.02
C TRP A 79 -8.34 3.47 5.36
N ILE A 80 -8.38 3.27 4.03
CA ILE A 80 -7.22 2.79 3.27
C ILE A 80 -6.03 3.73 3.47
N ALA A 81 -6.24 5.05 3.40
CA ALA A 81 -5.17 6.02 3.63
C ALA A 81 -4.57 5.92 5.05
N VAL A 82 -5.40 5.72 6.08
CA VAL A 82 -4.93 5.51 7.47
C VAL A 82 -4.14 4.22 7.60
N LEU A 83 -4.66 3.09 7.09
CA LEU A 83 -3.98 1.80 7.13
C LEU A 83 -2.63 1.86 6.41
N TYR A 84 -2.60 2.54 5.27
CA TYR A 84 -1.40 2.75 4.47
C TYR A 84 -0.36 3.59 5.23
N LEU A 85 -0.78 4.67 5.89
CA LEU A 85 0.10 5.49 6.73
C LEU A 85 0.69 4.67 7.89
N VAL A 86 -0.14 3.89 8.58
CA VAL A 86 0.30 3.03 9.69
C VAL A 86 1.30 1.98 9.20
N SER A 87 1.05 1.37 8.03
CA SER A 87 1.95 0.42 7.39
C SER A 87 3.30 1.06 7.06
N ALA A 88 3.31 2.25 6.45
CA ALA A 88 4.53 2.96 6.09
C ALA A 88 5.36 3.35 7.33
N VAL A 89 4.70 3.81 8.40
CA VAL A 89 5.37 4.13 9.68
C VAL A 89 5.89 2.87 10.35
N GLY A 90 5.14 1.76 10.31
CA GLY A 90 5.58 0.46 10.82
C GLY A 90 6.84 -0.03 10.13
N ALA A 91 6.87 -0.01 8.79
CA ALA A 91 8.05 -0.38 8.00
C ALA A 91 9.25 0.53 8.30
N ALA A 92 9.03 1.84 8.45
CA ALA A 92 10.09 2.81 8.73
C ALA A 92 10.71 2.66 10.12
N LEU A 93 9.92 2.25 11.12
CA LEU A 93 10.36 2.09 12.51
C LEU A 93 10.73 0.65 12.86
N SER A 94 10.69 -0.27 11.89
CA SER A 94 10.89 -1.69 12.18
C SER A 94 12.32 -1.97 12.66
N PRO A 95 12.51 -2.54 13.86
CA PRO A 95 13.84 -2.82 14.41
C PRO A 95 14.45 -4.13 13.87
N ALA A 96 13.65 -4.99 13.24
CA ALA A 96 14.05 -6.33 12.80
C ALA A 96 13.15 -6.81 11.66
N TRP A 97 13.55 -7.88 10.97
CA TRP A 97 12.78 -8.43 9.84
C TRP A 97 11.37 -8.93 10.21
N VAL A 98 11.20 -9.61 11.34
CA VAL A 98 9.89 -10.17 11.72
C VAL A 98 8.79 -9.10 11.92
N PRO A 99 9.06 -7.96 12.59
CA PRO A 99 8.08 -6.86 12.69
C PRO A 99 8.07 -5.89 11.49
N PHE A 100 8.88 -6.14 10.44
CA PHE A 100 8.91 -5.34 9.22
C PHE A 100 7.75 -5.70 8.30
#